data_AF-A0A3D3WTT9-F1
#
_entry.id   AF-A0A3D3WTT9-F1
#
_cell.length_a   1.000
_cell.length_b   1.000
_cell.length_c   1.000
_cell.angle_alpha   90.00
_cell.angle_beta   90.00
_cell.angle_gamma   90.00
#
_symmetry.space_group_name_H-M   'P 1'
#
loop_
_entity.id
_entity.type
_entity.pdbx_description
1 polymer ?
#
loop_
_entity_poly.entity_id
_entity_poly.type
_entity_poly.pdbx_seq_one_letter_code
_entity_poly.pdbx_strand_id
1 'polypeptide(L)'
;MLLAGGEQVEAGRVLLSVGRRPSVDGLGLAEAGVVHSPDGIRVNKNLRANRKNIYAAGDCAGGYQFTHYAGYQGFMAVRNAFLPFNKRAVMERVPWVTFTDPEVAHVGLTESQAVQRYGTKAATATWPLEQTDRWLTEGDSPGLLKIVHLP
;
A
#
# COMPACT_ATOMS: atom_id res chain seq x y z
N MET A 1 -21.14 -7.04 -21.35
CA MET A 1 -19.87 -7.67 -20.93
C MET A 1 -20.11 -9.15 -20.78
N LEU A 2 -19.28 -10.00 -21.40
CA LEU A 2 -19.36 -11.46 -21.26
C LEU A 2 -18.50 -11.89 -20.07
N LEU A 3 -19.10 -12.59 -19.12
CA LEU A 3 -18.40 -13.15 -17.96
C LEU A 3 -17.78 -14.51 -18.32
N ALA A 4 -16.78 -14.95 -17.55
CA ALA A 4 -16.07 -16.21 -17.80
C ALA A 4 -17.00 -17.46 -17.82
N GLY A 5 -18.17 -17.38 -17.19
CA GLY A 5 -19.20 -18.43 -17.20
C GLY A 5 -20.17 -18.37 -18.39
N GLY A 6 -19.95 -17.48 -19.37
CA GLY A 6 -20.83 -17.30 -20.54
C GLY A 6 -22.04 -16.38 -20.30
N GLU A 7 -22.25 -15.92 -19.06
CA GLU A 7 -23.28 -14.93 -18.71
C GLU A 7 -22.97 -13.57 -19.33
N GLN A 8 -24.02 -12.87 -19.78
CA GLN A 8 -23.90 -11.53 -20.34
C GLN A 8 -24.54 -10.51 -19.42
N VAL A 9 -23.80 -9.45 -19.11
CA VAL A 9 -24.28 -8.30 -18.35
C VAL A 9 -24.35 -7.07 -19.26
N GLU A 10 -25.52 -6.46 -19.37
CA GLU A 10 -25.71 -5.19 -20.09
C GLU A 10 -25.60 -4.00 -19.15
N ALA A 11 -24.93 -2.94 -19.59
CA ALA A 11 -24.76 -1.72 -18.80
C ALA A 11 -24.64 -0.50 -19.72
N GLY A 12 -25.13 0.65 -19.27
CA GLY A 12 -25.01 1.90 -20.02
C GLY A 12 -23.56 2.41 -20.11
N ARG A 13 -22.73 2.11 -19.11
CA ARG A 13 -21.30 2.46 -19.06
C ARG A 13 -20.52 1.37 -18.34
N VAL A 14 -19.22 1.29 -18.64
CA VAL A 14 -18.28 0.35 -18.01
C VAL A 14 -17.05 1.12 -17.55
N LEU A 15 -16.67 0.94 -16.28
CA LEU A 15 -15.43 1.45 -15.70
C LEU A 15 -14.45 0.28 -15.51
N LEU A 16 -13.26 0.37 -16.11
CA LEU A 16 -12.20 -0.62 -15.96
C LEU A 16 -11.17 -0.14 -14.93
N SER A 17 -11.25 -0.67 -13.71
CA SER A 17 -10.37 -0.33 -12.59
C SER A 17 -9.59 -1.55 -12.07
N VAL A 18 -9.04 -2.36 -12.99
CA VAL A 18 -8.38 -3.65 -12.68
C VAL A 18 -6.99 -3.50 -12.04
N GLY A 19 -6.43 -2.30 -12.02
CA GLY A 19 -5.14 -2.01 -11.40
C GLY A 19 -4.34 -0.94 -12.14
N ARG A 20 -3.09 -0.76 -11.70
CA ARG A 20 -2.13 0.20 -12.26
C ARG A 20 -0.80 -0.51 -12.51
N ARG A 21 -0.05 -0.05 -13.50
CA ARG A 21 1.30 -0.53 -13.82
C ARG A 21 2.32 0.60 -13.58
N PRO A 22 3.51 0.29 -13.04
CA PRO A 22 4.63 1.24 -12.99
C PRO A 22 4.93 1.83 -14.37
N SER A 23 5.01 3.16 -14.45
CA SER A 23 5.42 3.87 -15.65
C SER A 23 6.94 3.98 -15.69
N VAL A 24 7.59 3.01 -16.34
CA VAL A 24 9.07 2.92 -16.46
C VAL A 24 9.56 2.82 -17.90
N ASP A 25 8.61 2.76 -18.85
CA ASP A 25 8.91 2.65 -20.27
C ASP A 25 9.51 3.97 -20.80
N GLY A 26 10.48 3.87 -21.71
CA GLY A 26 11.14 5.05 -22.29
C GLY A 26 12.17 5.76 -21.38
N LEU A 27 12.41 5.25 -20.16
CA LEU A 27 13.39 5.84 -19.23
C LEU A 27 14.85 5.44 -19.52
N GLY A 28 15.11 4.60 -20.52
CA GLY A 28 16.47 4.13 -20.84
C GLY A 28 17.09 3.25 -19.74
N LEU A 29 16.27 2.48 -19.01
CA LEU A 29 16.73 1.69 -17.86
C LEU A 29 17.71 0.59 -18.27
N ALA A 30 17.56 -0.01 -19.45
CA ALA A 30 18.46 -1.06 -19.94
C ALA A 30 19.85 -0.48 -20.25
N GLU A 31 19.88 0.69 -20.89
CA GLU A 31 21.08 1.45 -21.24
C GLU A 31 21.81 1.94 -19.99
N ALA A 32 21.06 2.37 -18.96
CA ALA A 32 21.60 2.69 -17.64
C ALA A 32 22.01 1.43 -16.83
N GLY A 33 21.66 0.24 -17.31
CA GLY A 33 21.82 -1.05 -16.63
C GLY A 33 21.14 -1.08 -15.27
N VAL A 34 19.93 -0.52 -15.17
CA VAL A 34 19.06 -0.54 -14.00
C VAL A 34 18.15 -1.77 -14.05
N VAL A 35 18.20 -2.57 -12.98
CA VAL A 35 17.36 -3.76 -12.85
C VAL A 35 15.91 -3.34 -12.53
N HIS A 36 14.97 -3.78 -13.35
CA HIS A 36 13.53 -3.56 -13.19
C HIS A 36 12.74 -4.81 -13.62
N SER A 37 11.49 -4.89 -13.17
CA SER A 37 10.52 -5.93 -13.55
C SER A 37 9.19 -5.27 -13.95
N PRO A 38 8.16 -6.04 -14.34
CA PRO A 38 6.80 -5.50 -14.48
C PRO A 38 6.26 -4.81 -13.21
N ASP A 39 6.84 -5.10 -12.04
CA ASP A 39 6.49 -4.52 -10.74
C ASP A 39 7.27 -3.22 -10.44
N GLY A 40 8.16 -2.79 -11.33
CA GLY A 40 8.89 -1.52 -11.24
C GLY A 40 10.41 -1.66 -11.09
N ILE A 41 11.06 -0.55 -10.75
CA ILE A 41 12.51 -0.46 -10.52
C ILE A 41 12.85 -1.16 -9.20
N ARG A 42 13.79 -2.11 -9.24
CA ARG A 42 14.19 -2.84 -8.04
C ARG A 42 15.10 -1.98 -7.17
N VAL A 43 14.61 -1.63 -5.98
CA VAL A 43 15.36 -0.86 -4.98
C VAL A 43 15.63 -1.67 -3.71
N ASN A 44 16.69 -1.29 -2.99
CA ASN A 44 16.97 -1.80 -1.66
C ASN A 44 16.19 -1.03 -0.57
N LYS A 45 16.44 -1.35 0.70
CA LYS A 45 15.82 -0.70 1.88
C LYS A 45 16.14 0.81 2.01
N ASN A 46 17.08 1.32 1.23
CA ASN A 46 17.48 2.73 1.17
C ASN A 46 16.95 3.44 -0.09
N LEU A 47 16.05 2.81 -0.85
CA LEU A 47 15.48 3.30 -2.11
C LEU A 47 16.50 3.46 -3.25
N ARG A 48 17.65 2.77 -3.13
CA ARG A 48 18.69 2.79 -4.15
C ARG A 48 18.54 1.59 -5.08
N ALA A 49 18.65 1.84 -6.38
CA ALA A 49 18.73 0.79 -7.39
C ALA A 49 20.08 0.03 -7.32
N ASN A 50 20.31 -0.89 -8.25
CA ASN A 50 21.60 -1.59 -8.37
C ASN A 50 22.76 -0.64 -8.75
N ARG A 51 22.46 0.53 -9.36
CA ARG A 51 23.44 1.59 -9.62
C ARG A 51 23.52 2.55 -8.43
N LYS A 52 24.73 2.86 -7.96
CA LYS A 52 24.96 3.63 -6.72
C LYS A 52 24.40 5.07 -6.76
N ASN A 53 24.26 5.63 -7.96
CA ASN A 53 23.80 6.99 -8.22
C ASN A 53 22.33 7.05 -8.68
N ILE A 54 21.61 5.92 -8.70
CA ILE A 54 20.21 5.86 -9.15
C ILE A 54 19.32 5.43 -7.98
N TYR A 55 18.27 6.21 -7.77
CA TYR A 55 17.25 6.00 -6.75
C TYR A 55 15.88 6.01 -7.42
N ALA A 56 14.91 5.34 -6.80
CA ALA A 56 13.53 5.34 -7.26
C ALA A 56 12.58 5.41 -6.05
N ALA A 57 11.43 6.06 -6.25
CA ALA A 57 10.43 6.32 -5.23
C ALA A 57 9.04 6.45 -5.86
N GLY A 58 8.00 6.17 -5.08
CA GLY A 58 6.61 6.12 -5.52
C GLY A 58 6.29 4.87 -6.33
N ASP A 59 5.20 4.94 -7.09
CA ASP A 59 4.64 3.83 -7.87
C ASP A 59 5.67 3.15 -8.80
N CYS A 60 6.71 3.86 -9.25
CA CYS A 60 7.74 3.28 -10.12
C CYS A 60 8.70 2.32 -9.39
N ALA A 61 8.76 2.38 -8.06
CA ALA A 61 9.56 1.48 -7.21
C ALA A 61 8.74 0.31 -6.63
N GLY A 62 7.46 0.19 -7.01
CA GLY A 62 6.54 -0.82 -6.51
C GLY A 62 6.10 -0.62 -5.05
N GLY A 63 5.39 -1.61 -4.50
CA GLY A 63 4.79 -1.53 -3.17
C GLY A 63 3.44 -0.80 -3.16
N TYR A 64 3.12 -0.10 -2.08
CA TYR A 64 1.86 0.63 -1.94
C TYR A 64 1.80 1.84 -2.88
N GLN A 65 0.68 2.04 -3.56
CA GLN A 65 0.46 3.13 -4.52
C GLN A 65 -0.32 4.27 -3.87
N PHE A 66 0.26 4.86 -2.81
CA PHE A 66 -0.34 5.99 -2.08
C PHE A 66 0.54 7.23 -2.12
N THR A 67 -0.10 8.40 -2.19
CA THR A 67 0.60 9.68 -2.25
C THR A 67 1.47 9.95 -1.02
N HIS A 68 0.99 9.64 0.20
CA HIS A 68 1.80 9.79 1.42
C HIS A 68 3.01 8.85 1.44
N TYR A 69 2.84 7.63 0.91
CA TYR A 69 3.93 6.67 0.77
C TYR A 69 4.97 7.15 -0.25
N ALA A 70 4.54 7.58 -1.44
CA ALA A 70 5.42 8.13 -2.47
C ALA A 70 6.17 9.39 -2.00
N GLY A 71 5.49 10.30 -1.30
CA GLY A 71 6.11 11.51 -0.73
C GLY A 71 7.19 11.18 0.31
N TYR A 72 6.91 10.25 1.22
CA TYR A 72 7.91 9.78 2.19
C TYR A 72 9.09 9.09 1.51
N GLN A 73 8.82 8.25 0.49
CA GLN A 73 9.87 7.62 -0.30
C GLN A 73 10.73 8.64 -1.03
N GLY A 74 10.13 9.67 -1.63
CA GLY A 74 10.86 10.76 -2.30
C GLY A 74 11.81 11.48 -1.35
N PHE A 75 11.33 11.84 -0.16
CA PHE A 75 12.18 12.42 0.89
C PHE A 75 13.36 11.52 1.25
N MET A 76 13.10 10.22 1.49
CA MET A 76 14.14 9.26 1.86
C MET A 76 15.15 8.99 0.74
N ALA A 77 14.70 8.96 -0.52
CA ALA A 77 15.55 8.78 -1.69
C ALA A 77 16.52 9.97 -1.86
N VAL A 78 16.01 11.21 -1.82
CA VAL A 78 16.83 12.42 -1.88
C VAL A 78 17.80 12.47 -0.71
N ARG A 79 17.34 12.20 0.51
CA ARG A 79 18.20 12.15 1.69
C ARG A 79 19.37 11.18 1.49
N ASN A 80 19.09 9.94 1.07
CA ASN A 80 20.12 8.92 0.89
C ASN A 80 21.01 9.18 -0.33
N ALA A 81 20.56 9.96 -1.31
CA ALA A 81 21.38 10.37 -2.45
C ALA A 81 22.45 11.40 -2.06
N PHE A 82 22.15 12.33 -1.13
CA PHE A 82 23.01 13.49 -0.85
C PHE A 82 23.67 13.50 0.53
N LEU A 83 23.08 12.86 1.55
CA LEU A 83 23.61 12.89 2.91
C LEU A 83 24.44 11.64 3.24
N PRO A 84 25.49 11.79 4.09
CA PRO A 84 26.22 10.64 4.60
C PRO A 84 25.31 9.76 5.48
N PHE A 85 25.68 8.48 5.59
CA PHE A 85 24.98 7.45 6.35
C PHE A 85 23.57 7.13 5.84
N ASN A 86 23.50 6.08 5.03
CA ASN A 86 22.24 5.58 4.48
C ASN A 86 21.24 5.21 5.57
N LYS A 87 20.02 5.77 5.49
CA LYS A 87 18.92 5.45 6.40
C LYS A 87 17.92 4.56 5.69
N ARG A 88 17.51 3.48 6.36
CA ARG A 88 16.44 2.61 5.87
C ARG A 88 15.12 3.39 5.86
N ALA A 89 14.39 3.31 4.76
CA ALA A 89 13.02 3.81 4.70
C ALA A 89 12.08 2.84 5.44
N VAL A 90 11.17 3.39 6.23
CA VAL A 90 10.12 2.63 6.92
C VAL A 90 8.99 2.40 5.93
N MET A 91 8.77 1.15 5.52
CA MET A 91 7.78 0.79 4.49
C MET A 91 6.65 -0.09 5.01
N GLU A 92 6.76 -0.54 6.26
CA GLU A 92 5.87 -1.55 6.84
C GLU A 92 4.70 -0.92 7.63
N ARG A 93 4.70 0.40 7.83
CA ARG A 93 3.71 1.14 8.64
C ARG A 93 3.02 2.21 7.81
N VAL A 94 2.22 1.76 6.84
CA VAL A 94 1.55 2.62 5.88
C VAL A 94 0.05 2.51 6.09
N PRO A 95 -0.65 3.62 6.44
CA PRO A 95 -2.10 3.63 6.49
C PRO A 95 -2.70 3.36 5.10
N TRP A 96 -3.74 2.55 5.07
CA TRP A 96 -4.59 2.28 3.91
C TRP A 96 -5.99 2.78 4.24
N VAL A 97 -6.59 3.57 3.34
CA VAL A 97 -7.95 4.08 3.49
C VAL A 97 -8.72 3.93 2.17
N THR A 98 -9.96 3.45 2.28
CA THR A 98 -10.98 3.49 1.23
C THR A 98 -12.06 4.47 1.66
N PHE A 99 -12.19 5.57 0.92
CA PHE A 99 -13.09 6.69 1.22
C PHE A 99 -14.53 6.44 0.75
N THR A 100 -15.09 5.31 1.16
CA THR A 100 -16.54 5.02 1.06
C THR A 100 -17.27 5.61 2.26
N ASP A 101 -18.59 5.46 2.28
CA ASP A 101 -19.41 5.74 3.45
C ASP A 101 -20.11 4.44 3.88
N PRO A 102 -19.75 3.83 5.03
CA PRO A 102 -18.68 4.24 5.95
C PRO A 102 -17.28 4.03 5.36
N GLU A 103 -16.29 4.78 5.88
CA GLU A 103 -14.89 4.62 5.50
C GLU A 103 -14.33 3.28 5.99
N VAL A 104 -13.38 2.73 5.24
CA VAL A 104 -12.62 1.53 5.65
C VAL A 104 -11.14 1.89 5.73
N ALA A 105 -10.56 1.77 6.92
CA ALA A 105 -9.17 2.10 7.15
C ALA A 105 -8.45 1.03 7.98
N HIS A 106 -7.16 0.81 7.68
CA HIS A 106 -6.28 0.00 8.52
C HIS A 106 -4.82 0.44 8.43
N VAL A 107 -4.02 0.05 9.42
CA VAL A 107 -2.57 0.21 9.41
C VAL A 107 -1.90 -0.96 10.11
N GLY A 108 -0.77 -1.40 9.59
CA GLY A 108 -0.06 -2.58 10.11
C GLY A 108 -0.63 -3.89 9.58
N LEU A 109 -0.46 -4.96 10.37
CA LEU A 109 -0.83 -6.31 9.95
C LEU A 109 -2.34 -6.53 10.08
N THR A 110 -2.92 -7.21 9.10
CA THR A 110 -4.23 -7.85 9.29
C THR A 110 -4.10 -8.99 10.29
N GLU A 111 -5.22 -9.46 10.84
CA GLU A 111 -5.24 -10.67 11.68
C GLU A 111 -4.64 -11.87 10.94
N SER A 112 -5.01 -12.09 9.68
CA SER A 112 -4.47 -13.19 8.87
C SER A 112 -2.95 -13.11 8.70
N GLN A 113 -2.41 -11.91 8.44
CA GLN A 113 -0.96 -11.68 8.36
C GLN A 113 -0.27 -11.85 9.71
N ALA A 114 -0.90 -11.43 10.81
CA ALA A 114 -0.36 -11.58 12.15
C ALA A 114 -0.32 -13.06 12.56
N VAL A 115 -1.37 -13.83 12.30
CA VAL A 115 -1.41 -15.29 12.52
C VAL A 115 -0.35 -15.98 11.68
N GLN A 116 -0.22 -15.63 10.39
CA GLN A 116 0.83 -16.20 9.54
C GLN A 116 2.24 -15.95 10.09
N ARG A 117 2.46 -14.79 10.72
CA ARG A 117 3.77 -14.37 11.20
C ARG A 117 4.10 -14.82 12.63
N TYR A 118 3.11 -14.85 13.51
CA TYR A 118 3.29 -15.03 14.96
C TYR A 118 2.55 -16.26 15.51
N GLY A 119 1.77 -16.96 14.68
CA GLY A 119 1.00 -18.13 15.07
C GLY A 119 -0.06 -17.79 16.12
N THR A 120 -0.20 -18.67 17.10
CA THR A 120 -1.17 -18.56 18.21
C THR A 120 -0.90 -17.41 19.18
N LYS A 121 0.20 -16.66 19.00
CA LYS A 121 0.48 -15.44 19.78
C LYS A 121 -0.27 -14.21 19.27
N ALA A 122 -0.77 -14.24 18.04
CA ALA A 122 -1.59 -13.15 17.53
C ALA A 122 -2.99 -13.21 18.16
N ALA A 123 -3.41 -12.12 18.78
CA ALA A 123 -4.73 -11.96 19.36
C ALA A 123 -5.43 -10.74 18.74
N THR A 124 -6.76 -10.74 18.81
CA THR A 124 -7.57 -9.62 18.35
C THR A 124 -8.57 -9.17 19.40
N ALA A 125 -8.80 -7.87 19.45
CA ALA A 125 -9.88 -7.25 20.21
C ALA A 125 -10.74 -6.47 19.21
N THR A 126 -12.05 -6.69 19.25
CA THR A 126 -13.01 -6.02 18.36
C THR A 126 -14.03 -5.27 19.20
N TRP A 127 -14.29 -4.02 18.84
CA TRP A 127 -15.24 -3.15 19.50
C TRP A 127 -16.26 -2.65 18.46
N PRO A 128 -17.56 -2.95 18.62
CA PRO A 128 -18.61 -2.41 17.75
C PRO A 128 -18.68 -0.89 17.92
N LEU A 129 -18.72 -0.13 16.81
CA LEU A 129 -18.77 1.33 16.90
C LEU A 129 -20.07 1.79 17.58
N GLU A 130 -21.14 0.99 17.51
CA GLU A 130 -22.43 1.22 18.16
C GLU A 130 -22.33 1.40 19.69
N GLN A 131 -21.24 0.95 20.31
CA GLN A 131 -20.99 1.10 21.74
C GLN A 131 -20.18 2.35 22.09
N THR A 132 -19.90 3.22 21.12
CA THR A 132 -19.09 4.44 21.33
C THR A 132 -20.02 5.64 21.50
N ASP A 133 -19.79 6.48 22.51
CA ASP A 133 -20.65 7.65 22.79
C ASP A 133 -20.86 8.54 21.56
N ARG A 134 -19.79 8.77 20.79
CA ARG A 134 -19.86 9.60 19.58
C ARG A 134 -20.76 8.98 18.51
N TRP A 135 -20.74 7.65 18.38
CA TRP A 135 -21.62 6.92 17.49
C TRP A 135 -23.09 7.09 17.89
N LEU A 136 -23.39 6.97 19.19
CA LEU A 136 -24.76 7.15 19.69
C LEU A 136 -25.29 8.57 19.46
N THR A 137 -24.41 9.57 19.46
CA THR A 137 -24.80 10.97 19.23
C THR A 137 -24.93 11.38 17.76
N GLU A 138 -24.19 10.76 16.85
CA GLU A 138 -24.09 11.20 15.45
C GLU A 138 -24.43 10.13 14.40
N GLY A 139 -24.63 8.88 14.82
CA GLY A 139 -24.42 7.69 13.98
C GLY A 139 -25.30 7.60 12.74
N ASP A 140 -24.67 7.16 11.63
CA ASP A 140 -25.33 7.05 10.31
C ASP A 140 -24.97 5.75 9.52
N SER A 141 -24.18 4.80 10.07
CA SER A 141 -23.71 3.57 9.37
C SER A 141 -22.98 2.49 10.22
N PRO A 142 -23.39 1.20 10.22
CA PRO A 142 -22.77 0.16 11.05
C PRO A 142 -21.25 0.02 10.85
N GLY A 143 -20.50 -0.31 11.92
CA GLY A 143 -19.04 -0.40 11.82
C GLY A 143 -18.35 -0.99 13.05
N LEU A 144 -17.04 -1.19 12.96
CA LEU A 144 -16.22 -1.74 14.05
C LEU A 144 -14.83 -1.13 14.11
N LEU A 145 -14.25 -1.15 15.31
CA LEU A 145 -12.82 -0.98 15.54
C LEU A 145 -12.23 -2.36 15.85
N LYS A 146 -11.14 -2.72 15.18
CA LYS A 146 -10.39 -3.96 15.44
C LYS A 146 -8.93 -3.67 15.71
N ILE A 147 -8.41 -4.22 16.80
CA ILE A 147 -7.00 -4.15 17.18
C ILE A 147 -6.41 -5.56 17.07
N VAL A 148 -5.27 -5.66 16.38
CA VAL A 148 -4.44 -6.88 16.34
C VAL A 148 -3.23 -6.64 17.23
N HIS A 149 -3.00 -7.52 18.20
CA HIS A 149 -1.92 -7.36 19.16
C HIS A 149 -1.24 -8.69 19.49
N LEU A 150 -0.07 -8.57 20.12
CA LEU A 150 0.56 -9.67 20.85
C LEU A 150 0.17 -9.50 22.33
N PRO A 151 0.12 -10.60 23.11
CA PRO A 151 -0.06 -10.53 24.55
C PRO A 151 1.07 -9.75 25.24
#